data_AF-A0A950Z749-F1
#
_entry.id   AF-A0A950Z749-F1
#
_cell.length_a   1.000
_cell.length_b   1.000
_cell.length_c   1.000
_cell.angle_alpha   90.00
_cell.angle_beta   90.00
_cell.angle_gamma   90.00
#
_symmetry.space_group_name_H-M   'P 1'
#
loop_
_entity.id
_entity.type
_entity.pdbx_description
1 polymer ?
#
loop_
_entity_poly.entity_id
_entity_poly.type
_entity_poly.pdbx_seq_one_letter_code
_entity_poly.pdbx_strand_id
1 'polypeptide(L)'
;MSAGTAAVIGGAFLTTESNLSARQAGGSLNSGDAAILRFLGAIEILESDLWIQYAELGGIQPAPGTTDPEVPGLSGGNPLYTDALTILDMDMPQYIHDNADDEITHAAFIHAYLAAHGASTAELDLLNGKKFRTIPGSTADGSSGLLRLTNLTELSVDTSFWTRYRSDSGNPDLGDTFGQAVTGLNVGKHTAIPRSNADTAGSSIGHPTDHLKAIAFTAGFHFAFIEQGGTSLYPSLAQRVTNSEVLRILLSIGPTETMHFQTWQDKAGNATPVSDTDPITGASVTFMDLTQGQPETLQANLIMPEPCPFLSRKFPICSIIRPTQTK
;
A
#
# COMPACT_ATOMS: atom_id res chain seq x y z
N MET A 1 11.29 -32.54 -42.51
CA MET A 1 10.32 -31.88 -41.61
C MET A 1 10.78 -32.25 -40.21
N SER A 2 11.64 -31.47 -39.53
CA SER A 2 11.33 -30.23 -38.78
C SER A 2 10.09 -30.43 -37.91
N ALA A 3 10.04 -30.27 -36.60
CA ALA A 3 10.91 -29.86 -35.49
C ALA A 3 10.23 -30.49 -34.24
N GLY A 4 10.68 -30.45 -32.99
CA GLY A 4 11.75 -29.78 -32.29
C GLY A 4 11.62 -30.24 -30.84
N THR A 5 12.74 -30.55 -30.21
CA THR A 5 12.81 -30.99 -28.82
C THR A 5 12.42 -29.84 -27.91
N ALA A 6 11.26 -29.92 -27.24
CA ALA A 6 10.94 -29.03 -26.14
C ALA A 6 11.69 -29.53 -24.89
N ALA A 7 12.79 -28.87 -24.57
CA ALA A 7 13.48 -29.04 -23.30
C ALA A 7 12.61 -28.42 -22.20
N VAL A 8 12.00 -29.28 -21.37
CA VAL A 8 11.44 -28.89 -20.09
C VAL A 8 12.63 -28.64 -19.16
N ILE A 9 13.01 -27.38 -18.97
CA ILE A 9 13.89 -27.00 -17.85
C ILE A 9 12.99 -26.93 -16.62
N GLY A 10 12.77 -28.10 -16.02
CA GLY A 10 12.18 -28.19 -14.68
C GLY A 10 13.17 -27.61 -13.69
N GLY A 11 12.74 -26.53 -13.01
CA GLY A 11 13.47 -25.92 -11.91
C GLY A 11 13.65 -26.92 -10.77
N ALA A 12 14.88 -27.40 -10.63
CA ALA A 12 15.33 -28.13 -9.46
C ALA A 12 16.78 -27.73 -9.19
N PHE A 13 16.97 -26.60 -8.53
CA PHE A 13 18.18 -26.31 -7.77
C PHE A 13 17.84 -25.27 -6.71
N LEU A 14 17.65 -25.74 -5.47
CA LEU A 14 18.02 -25.05 -4.22
C LEU A 14 17.72 -25.99 -3.04
N THR A 15 18.45 -27.11 -2.99
CA THR A 15 18.65 -27.88 -1.77
C THR A 15 20.12 -28.23 -1.64
N THR A 16 20.92 -27.19 -1.42
CA THR A 16 22.16 -27.35 -0.68
C THR A 16 21.99 -26.56 0.59
N GLU A 17 21.79 -27.27 1.70
CA GLU A 17 22.18 -26.78 3.01
C GLU A 17 23.66 -26.46 2.94
N SER A 18 23.99 -25.23 2.53
CA SER A 18 25.25 -24.66 2.93
C SER A 18 25.14 -24.51 4.44
N ASN A 19 25.88 -25.36 5.16
CA ASN A 19 26.41 -25.02 6.46
C ASN A 19 27.19 -23.71 6.30
N LEU A 20 26.47 -22.59 6.26
CA LEU A 20 27.01 -21.28 6.54
C LEU A 20 27.37 -21.37 8.01
N SER A 21 28.60 -21.83 8.28
CA SER A 21 29.33 -21.31 9.43
C SER A 21 29.19 -19.79 9.31
N ALA A 22 28.28 -19.24 10.12
CA ALA A 22 28.21 -17.84 10.43
C ALA A 22 29.57 -17.49 11.01
N ARG A 23 30.50 -17.15 10.12
CA ARG A 23 31.61 -16.30 10.47
C ARG A 23 30.92 -14.97 10.73
N GLN A 24 30.49 -14.82 11.98
CA GLN A 24 30.07 -13.58 12.61
C GLN A 24 31.30 -12.65 12.57
N ALA A 25 31.67 -12.22 11.37
CA ALA A 25 32.59 -11.14 11.16
C ALA A 25 31.77 -9.90 11.44
N GLY A 26 31.80 -9.49 12.71
CA GLY A 26 31.18 -8.26 13.19
C GLY A 26 31.74 -7.04 12.48
N GLY A 27 31.28 -6.80 11.26
CA GLY A 27 31.25 -5.48 10.68
C GLY A 27 30.01 -4.80 11.22
N SER A 28 30.18 -3.75 12.01
CA SER A 28 29.06 -2.90 12.42
C SER A 28 28.31 -2.44 11.17
N LEU A 29 26.98 -2.51 11.19
CA LEU A 29 26.14 -1.86 10.18
C LEU A 29 26.62 -0.41 10.02
N ASN A 30 27.00 -0.01 8.80
CA ASN A 30 27.51 1.34 8.60
C ASN A 30 26.37 2.36 8.82
N SER A 31 26.74 3.60 9.10
CA SER A 31 25.78 4.65 9.45
C SER A 31 24.78 4.97 8.34
N GLY A 32 25.18 4.82 7.07
CA GLY A 32 24.32 5.08 5.91
C GLY A 32 23.22 4.03 5.79
N ASP A 33 23.60 2.75 5.80
CA ASP A 33 22.66 1.63 5.74
C ASP A 33 21.73 1.60 6.96
N ALA A 34 22.27 1.87 8.16
CA ALA A 34 21.47 2.02 9.38
C ALA A 34 20.48 3.20 9.29
N ALA A 35 20.85 4.32 8.66
CA ALA A 35 19.94 5.44 8.46
C ALA A 35 18.82 5.11 7.47
N ILE A 36 19.13 4.40 6.39
CA ILE A 36 18.14 3.94 5.41
C ILE A 36 17.14 2.99 6.08
N LEU A 37 17.61 1.99 6.83
CA LEU A 37 16.72 1.07 7.55
C LEU A 37 15.90 1.78 8.63
N ARG A 38 16.45 2.74 9.38
CA ARG A 38 15.66 3.53 10.33
C ARG A 38 14.60 4.37 9.64
N PHE A 39 14.91 4.94 8.47
CA PHE A 39 13.93 5.69 7.70
C PHE A 39 12.80 4.78 7.20
N LEU A 40 13.14 3.65 6.57
CA LEU A 40 12.16 2.66 6.12
C LEU A 40 11.32 2.15 7.29
N GLY A 41 11.95 1.73 8.39
CA GLY A 41 11.23 1.27 9.59
C GLY A 41 10.29 2.33 10.18
N ALA A 42 10.57 3.62 10.02
CA ALA A 42 9.64 4.67 10.43
C ALA A 42 8.43 4.79 9.49
N ILE A 43 8.64 4.61 8.17
CA ILE A 43 7.56 4.55 7.19
C ILE A 43 6.69 3.32 7.43
N GLU A 44 7.29 2.14 7.60
CA GLU A 44 6.57 0.89 7.91
C GLU A 44 5.65 1.02 9.14
N ILE A 45 6.08 1.74 10.18
CA ILE A 45 5.26 1.98 11.38
C ILE A 45 4.05 2.89 11.07
N LEU A 46 4.23 3.89 10.20
CA LEU A 46 3.13 4.76 9.78
C LEU A 46 2.15 4.01 8.87
N GLU A 47 2.68 3.17 8.00
CA GLU A 47 1.91 2.31 7.08
C GLU A 47 1.13 1.25 7.82
N SER A 48 1.76 0.57 8.78
CA SER A 48 1.09 -0.31 9.74
C SER A 48 -0.07 0.40 10.45
N ASP A 49 0.08 1.66 10.87
CA ASP A 49 -1.02 2.40 11.51
C ASP A 49 -2.18 2.71 10.55
N LEU A 50 -1.90 2.94 9.26
CA LEU A 50 -2.93 3.08 8.22
C LEU A 50 -3.66 1.74 8.01
N TRP A 51 -2.92 0.66 7.80
CA TRP A 51 -3.49 -0.66 7.52
C TRP A 51 -4.23 -1.26 8.71
N ILE A 52 -3.75 -1.08 9.94
CA ILE A 52 -4.49 -1.48 11.15
C ILE A 52 -5.84 -0.77 11.23
N GLN A 53 -5.91 0.54 10.90
CA GLN A 53 -7.19 1.25 10.88
C GLN A 53 -8.15 0.70 9.81
N TYR A 54 -7.64 0.33 8.64
CA TYR A 54 -8.44 -0.34 7.61
C TYR A 54 -8.87 -1.73 8.04
N ALA A 55 -7.98 -2.52 8.63
CA ALA A 55 -8.26 -3.87 9.10
C ALA A 55 -9.30 -3.89 10.22
N GLU A 56 -9.25 -2.93 11.15
CA GLU A 56 -10.25 -2.80 12.24
C GLU A 56 -11.69 -2.68 11.73
N LEU A 57 -11.90 -2.04 10.57
CA LEU A 57 -13.23 -1.74 10.04
C LEU A 57 -13.60 -2.60 8.84
N GLY A 58 -12.66 -2.87 7.93
CA GLY A 58 -12.89 -3.52 6.65
C GLY A 58 -12.20 -4.88 6.49
N GLY A 59 -11.25 -5.24 7.37
CA GLY A 59 -10.50 -6.49 7.30
C GLY A 59 -11.25 -7.68 7.91
N ILE A 60 -10.68 -8.88 7.73
CA ILE A 60 -11.13 -10.10 8.43
C ILE A 60 -11.04 -9.89 9.94
N GLN A 61 -12.08 -10.32 10.65
CA GLN A 61 -12.15 -10.20 12.10
C GLN A 61 -11.97 -11.56 12.77
N PRO A 62 -11.32 -11.63 13.94
CA PRO A 62 -11.26 -12.86 14.73
C PRO A 62 -12.66 -13.27 15.19
N ALA A 63 -12.83 -14.56 15.49
CA ALA A 63 -14.07 -15.05 16.07
C ALA A 63 -14.40 -14.32 17.40
N PRO A 64 -15.69 -14.18 17.77
CA PRO A 64 -16.07 -13.53 19.00
C PRO A 64 -15.35 -14.14 20.23
N GLY A 65 -14.62 -13.30 20.97
CA GLY A 65 -13.87 -13.71 22.15
C GLY A 65 -12.47 -14.27 21.89
N THR A 66 -11.99 -14.26 20.64
CA THR A 66 -10.61 -14.63 20.29
C THR A 66 -9.79 -13.40 19.89
N THR A 67 -8.47 -13.55 19.84
CA THR A 67 -7.56 -12.55 19.31
C THR A 67 -7.01 -13.00 17.97
N ASP A 68 -6.70 -12.04 17.11
CA ASP A 68 -5.97 -12.29 15.88
C ASP A 68 -4.46 -12.26 16.17
N PRO A 69 -3.69 -13.29 15.77
CA PRO A 69 -2.24 -13.33 16.00
C PRO A 69 -1.41 -12.52 15.00
N GLU A 70 -1.97 -12.23 13.82
CA GLU A 70 -1.31 -11.55 12.68
C GLU A 70 -1.55 -10.04 12.79
N VAL A 71 -2.78 -9.63 13.07
CA VAL A 71 -3.16 -8.21 13.24
C VAL A 71 -3.71 -7.96 14.65
N PRO A 72 -2.86 -7.62 15.64
CA PRO A 72 -3.31 -7.38 17.01
C PRO A 72 -4.21 -6.15 17.12
N GLY A 73 -5.26 -6.26 17.94
CA GLY A 73 -6.10 -5.11 18.31
C GLY A 73 -7.36 -4.91 17.46
N LEU A 74 -7.67 -5.85 16.55
CA LEU A 74 -8.94 -5.88 15.84
C LEU A 74 -10.13 -5.90 16.80
N SER A 75 -11.10 -5.03 16.54
CA SER A 75 -12.15 -4.63 17.48
C SER A 75 -13.57 -5.00 17.07
N GLY A 76 -13.75 -5.72 15.96
CA GLY A 76 -15.03 -6.34 15.59
C GLY A 76 -15.59 -5.97 14.23
N GLY A 77 -14.91 -5.11 13.45
CA GLY A 77 -15.28 -4.81 12.06
C GLY A 77 -16.53 -3.96 11.90
N ASN A 78 -16.73 -3.44 10.71
CA ASN A 78 -17.93 -2.70 10.32
C ASN A 78 -18.56 -3.35 9.08
N PRO A 79 -19.48 -4.32 9.25
CA PRO A 79 -20.06 -5.07 8.14
C PRO A 79 -20.66 -4.23 7.00
N LEU A 80 -21.17 -3.04 7.26
CA LEU A 80 -21.70 -2.15 6.21
C LEU A 80 -20.57 -1.56 5.37
N TYR A 81 -19.49 -1.12 6.02
CA TYR A 81 -18.31 -0.62 5.33
C TYR A 81 -17.56 -1.75 4.60
N THR A 82 -17.44 -2.93 5.21
CA THR A 82 -16.92 -4.14 4.57
C THR A 82 -17.71 -4.47 3.29
N ASP A 83 -19.05 -4.46 3.35
CA ASP A 83 -19.92 -4.70 2.20
C ASP A 83 -19.77 -3.63 1.10
N ALA A 84 -19.52 -2.37 1.47
CA ALA A 84 -19.21 -1.32 0.49
C ALA A 84 -17.85 -1.53 -0.19
N LEU A 85 -16.83 -1.99 0.56
CA LEU A 85 -15.53 -2.36 0.00
C LEU A 85 -15.64 -3.54 -0.96
N THR A 86 -16.49 -4.54 -0.69
CA THR A 86 -16.61 -5.72 -1.55
C THR A 86 -17.19 -5.44 -2.94
N ILE A 87 -17.74 -4.24 -3.18
CA ILE A 87 -18.05 -3.75 -4.53
C ILE A 87 -16.77 -3.70 -5.40
N LEU A 88 -15.63 -3.37 -4.79
CA LEU A 88 -14.33 -3.33 -5.49
C LEU A 88 -13.81 -4.74 -5.74
N ASP A 89 -13.82 -5.62 -4.75
CA ASP A 89 -13.51 -7.04 -4.90
C ASP A 89 -14.05 -7.82 -3.69
N MET A 90 -14.60 -9.01 -3.90
CA MET A 90 -15.18 -9.81 -2.81
C MET A 90 -14.16 -10.23 -1.74
N ASP A 91 -12.88 -10.31 -2.12
CA ASP A 91 -11.78 -10.70 -1.22
C ASP A 91 -11.13 -9.49 -0.52
N MET A 92 -11.67 -8.27 -0.68
CA MET A 92 -11.19 -7.06 0.01
C MET A 92 -10.85 -7.26 1.50
N PRO A 93 -11.68 -7.95 2.31
CA PRO A 93 -11.37 -8.13 3.72
C PRO A 93 -10.11 -8.96 3.97
N GLN A 94 -9.82 -9.94 3.11
CA GLN A 94 -8.62 -10.77 3.19
C GLN A 94 -7.40 -9.94 2.78
N TYR A 95 -7.48 -9.23 1.66
CA TYR A 95 -6.36 -8.40 1.17
C TYR A 95 -5.96 -7.33 2.20
N ILE A 96 -6.93 -6.68 2.83
CA ILE A 96 -6.67 -5.65 3.86
C ILE A 96 -6.00 -6.27 5.09
N HIS A 97 -6.39 -7.49 5.46
CA HIS A 97 -5.83 -8.19 6.62
C HIS A 97 -4.40 -8.65 6.33
N ASP A 98 -4.16 -9.31 5.19
CA ASP A 98 -2.83 -9.78 4.79
C ASP A 98 -1.83 -8.61 4.65
N ASN A 99 -2.23 -7.52 4.00
CA ASN A 99 -1.38 -6.33 3.86
C ASN A 99 -1.07 -5.69 5.22
N ALA A 100 -2.02 -5.74 6.18
CA ALA A 100 -1.76 -5.26 7.53
C ALA A 100 -0.74 -6.14 8.28
N ASP A 101 -0.82 -7.46 8.15
CA ASP A 101 0.18 -8.38 8.71
C ASP A 101 1.56 -8.14 8.09
N ASP A 102 1.63 -8.01 6.77
CA ASP A 102 2.88 -7.75 6.04
C ASP A 102 3.55 -6.46 6.54
N GLU A 103 2.84 -5.33 6.65
CA GLU A 103 3.44 -4.08 7.15
C GLU A 103 3.86 -4.15 8.62
N ILE A 104 3.08 -4.84 9.46
CA ILE A 104 3.44 -5.07 10.87
C ILE A 104 4.75 -5.87 10.94
N THR A 105 4.91 -6.89 10.09
CA THR A 105 6.08 -7.75 10.09
C THR A 105 7.30 -7.07 9.45
N HIS A 106 7.13 -6.23 8.43
CA HIS A 106 8.19 -5.38 7.87
C HIS A 106 8.77 -4.46 8.95
N ALA A 107 7.90 -3.72 9.65
CA ALA A 107 8.29 -2.83 10.75
C ALA A 107 9.05 -3.58 11.86
N ALA A 108 8.51 -4.73 12.29
CA ALA A 108 9.10 -5.56 13.34
C ALA A 108 10.47 -6.12 12.93
N PHE A 109 10.59 -6.62 11.70
CA PHE A 109 11.83 -7.18 11.19
C PHE A 109 12.93 -6.11 11.10
N ILE A 110 12.65 -4.95 10.52
CA ILE A 110 13.63 -3.87 10.37
C ILE A 110 14.13 -3.39 11.74
N HIS A 111 13.21 -3.22 12.70
CA HIS A 111 13.56 -2.86 14.08
C HIS A 111 14.49 -3.89 14.72
N ALA A 112 14.13 -5.18 14.65
CA ALA A 112 14.93 -6.26 15.20
C ALA A 112 16.31 -6.37 14.53
N TYR A 113 16.38 -6.19 13.20
CA TYR A 113 17.64 -6.21 12.46
C TYR A 113 18.58 -5.09 12.89
N LEU A 114 18.06 -3.86 13.07
CA LEU A 114 18.83 -2.72 13.58
C LEU A 114 19.37 -3.00 14.99
N ALA A 115 18.51 -3.49 15.90
CA ALA A 115 18.88 -3.81 17.28
C ALA A 115 19.97 -4.91 17.34
N ALA A 116 19.82 -5.97 16.54
CA ALA A 116 20.78 -7.08 16.47
C ALA A 116 22.17 -6.63 16.00
N HIS A 117 22.25 -5.55 15.22
CA HIS A 117 23.50 -4.97 14.73
C HIS A 117 24.00 -3.79 15.58
N GLY A 118 23.39 -3.54 16.74
CA GLY A 118 23.79 -2.47 17.66
C GLY A 118 23.53 -1.06 17.13
N ALA A 119 22.68 -0.91 16.11
CA ALA A 119 22.22 0.39 15.63
C ALA A 119 21.16 0.97 16.57
N SER A 120 21.04 2.31 16.59
CA SER A 120 20.01 2.97 17.39
C SER A 120 18.61 2.63 16.89
N THR A 121 17.69 2.30 17.79
CA THR A 121 16.25 2.13 17.50
C THR A 121 15.39 3.21 18.15
N ALA A 122 16.00 4.16 18.86
CA ALA A 122 15.29 5.09 19.74
C ALA A 122 14.17 5.89 19.04
N GLU A 123 14.36 6.28 17.78
CA GLU A 123 13.32 6.97 17.01
C GLU A 123 12.12 6.07 16.71
N LEU A 124 12.37 4.81 16.36
CA LEU A 124 11.34 3.80 16.11
C LEU A 124 10.59 3.44 17.39
N ASP A 125 11.30 3.29 18.51
CA ASP A 125 10.70 3.02 19.82
C ASP A 125 9.76 4.16 20.26
N LEU A 126 10.16 5.40 20.00
CA LEU A 126 9.32 6.57 20.26
C LEU A 126 8.07 6.60 19.37
N LEU A 127 8.20 6.20 18.09
CA LEU A 127 7.12 6.17 17.12
C LEU A 127 6.11 5.04 17.39
N ASN A 128 6.60 3.83 17.74
CA ASN A 128 5.78 2.69 18.15
C ASN A 128 5.05 2.94 19.47
N GLY A 129 5.62 3.75 20.36
CA GLY A 129 5.02 4.12 21.63
C GLY A 129 3.80 5.03 21.51
N LYS A 130 3.27 5.43 22.67
CA LYS A 130 2.08 6.31 22.76
C LYS A 130 2.38 7.79 22.52
N LYS A 131 3.66 8.18 22.42
CA LYS A 131 4.08 9.59 22.45
C LYS A 131 3.50 10.41 21.29
N PHE A 132 3.52 9.83 20.09
CA PHE A 132 3.08 10.51 18.87
C PHE A 132 1.66 10.13 18.43
N ARG A 133 1.08 9.11 19.05
CA ARG A 133 -0.32 8.69 18.85
C ARG A 133 -1.26 9.73 19.47
N THR A 134 -1.60 10.73 18.69
CA THR A 134 -2.29 11.94 19.13
C THR A 134 -3.51 12.28 18.29
N ILE A 135 -3.66 11.65 17.13
CA ILE A 135 -4.78 11.86 16.22
C ILE A 135 -5.98 11.00 16.69
N PRO A 136 -7.18 11.56 16.88
CA PRO A 136 -8.35 10.74 17.18
C PRO A 136 -8.66 9.75 16.06
N GLY A 137 -8.88 8.48 16.42
CA GLY A 137 -9.35 7.46 15.48
C GLY A 137 -10.86 7.55 15.21
N SER A 138 -11.36 6.65 14.36
CA SER A 138 -12.79 6.49 14.11
C SER A 138 -13.57 6.15 15.39
N THR A 139 -14.82 6.60 15.43
CA THR A 139 -15.83 6.29 16.45
C THR A 139 -16.98 5.46 15.90
N ALA A 140 -16.85 4.97 14.66
CA ALA A 140 -17.83 4.06 14.07
C ALA A 140 -17.77 2.70 14.77
N ASP A 141 -18.90 2.00 14.79
CA ASP A 141 -18.98 0.63 15.28
C ASP A 141 -17.93 -0.23 14.58
N GLY A 142 -17.21 -1.03 15.36
CA GLY A 142 -16.10 -1.86 14.89
C GLY A 142 -14.72 -1.23 15.08
N SER A 143 -14.59 0.09 15.21
CA SER A 143 -13.28 0.72 15.44
C SER A 143 -12.81 0.56 16.88
N SER A 144 -11.49 0.54 17.08
CA SER A 144 -10.89 0.48 18.43
C SER A 144 -11.00 1.80 19.19
N GLY A 145 -11.31 2.91 18.51
CA GLY A 145 -11.35 4.26 19.09
C GLY A 145 -10.00 4.76 19.62
N LEU A 146 -8.91 4.07 19.29
CA LEU A 146 -7.56 4.42 19.73
C LEU A 146 -7.03 5.68 19.05
N LEU A 147 -6.07 6.32 19.70
CA LEU A 147 -5.29 7.40 19.09
C LEU A 147 -4.30 6.85 18.06
N ARG A 148 -4.15 7.59 16.95
CA ARG A 148 -3.43 7.22 15.74
C ARG A 148 -2.19 8.08 15.49
N LEU A 149 -1.30 7.54 14.68
CA LEU A 149 -0.19 8.26 14.06
C LEU A 149 -0.62 8.91 12.75
N THR A 150 -1.57 8.28 12.04
CA THR A 150 -2.05 8.71 10.73
C THR A 150 -3.54 9.06 10.75
N ASN A 151 -4.03 9.75 9.72
CA ASN A 151 -5.42 10.19 9.62
C ASN A 151 -6.04 9.71 8.31
N LEU A 152 -7.05 8.83 8.41
CA LEU A 152 -7.82 8.33 7.25
C LEU A 152 -9.10 9.12 6.97
N THR A 153 -9.34 10.23 7.68
CA THR A 153 -10.63 10.96 7.65
C THR A 153 -10.56 12.34 7.01
N GLU A 154 -9.36 12.80 6.65
CA GLU A 154 -9.13 14.08 5.98
C GLU A 154 -8.02 13.98 4.92
N LEU A 155 -8.20 13.07 3.96
CA LEU A 155 -7.21 12.73 2.93
C LEU A 155 -7.33 13.62 1.68
N SER A 156 -6.18 13.92 1.09
CA SER A 156 -6.06 14.19 -0.35
C SER A 156 -5.26 13.04 -0.95
N VAL A 157 -5.84 12.35 -1.94
CA VAL A 157 -5.24 11.14 -2.53
C VAL A 157 -4.77 11.44 -3.95
N ASP A 158 -3.46 11.35 -4.17
CA ASP A 158 -2.88 11.49 -5.51
C ASP A 158 -3.11 10.20 -6.31
N THR A 159 -4.02 10.27 -7.27
CA THR A 159 -4.37 9.16 -8.18
C THR A 159 -3.55 9.17 -9.47
N SER A 160 -2.48 9.97 -9.55
CA SER A 160 -1.61 10.03 -10.74
C SER A 160 -0.81 8.76 -10.97
N PHE A 161 -0.67 7.88 -9.96
CA PHE A 161 -0.10 6.54 -10.15
C PHE A 161 -0.82 5.78 -11.27
N TRP A 162 -2.14 5.96 -11.40
CA TRP A 162 -2.97 5.25 -12.36
C TRP A 162 -2.59 5.57 -13.81
N THR A 163 -2.57 6.87 -14.15
CA THR A 163 -2.23 7.32 -15.50
C THR A 163 -0.74 7.24 -15.76
N ARG A 164 0.09 7.35 -14.71
CA ARG A 164 1.53 7.11 -14.76
C ARG A 164 1.81 5.73 -15.32
N TYR A 165 1.27 4.67 -14.75
CA TYR A 165 1.56 3.30 -15.19
C TYR A 165 0.91 2.92 -16.52
N ARG A 166 -0.05 3.69 -17.02
CA ARG A 166 -0.70 3.53 -18.35
C ARG A 166 -0.19 4.51 -19.41
N SER A 167 0.94 5.17 -19.16
CA SER A 167 1.58 6.08 -20.13
C SER A 167 2.83 5.45 -20.72
N ASP A 168 2.88 5.42 -22.06
CA ASP A 168 4.03 4.94 -22.83
C ASP A 168 5.08 6.04 -23.12
N SER A 169 4.73 7.31 -22.85
CA SER A 169 5.52 8.48 -23.23
C SER A 169 6.20 9.19 -22.06
N GLY A 170 5.73 8.96 -20.83
CA GLY A 170 6.15 9.72 -19.64
C GLY A 170 6.93 8.90 -18.61
N ASN A 171 7.88 9.51 -17.91
CA ASN A 171 8.52 8.98 -16.72
C ASN A 171 8.83 10.10 -15.71
N PRO A 172 8.39 10.00 -14.43
CA PRO A 172 8.68 11.01 -13.42
C PRO A 172 10.19 11.22 -13.17
N ASP A 173 11.02 10.19 -13.36
CA ASP A 173 12.49 10.30 -13.27
C ASP A 173 13.07 11.20 -14.38
N LEU A 174 12.34 11.39 -15.49
CA LEU A 174 12.70 12.28 -16.58
C LEU A 174 11.98 13.64 -16.52
N GLY A 175 11.27 13.92 -15.42
CA GLY A 175 10.59 15.19 -15.18
C GLY A 175 9.17 15.29 -15.74
N ASP A 176 8.58 14.17 -16.19
CA ASP A 176 7.21 14.15 -16.69
C ASP A 176 6.19 14.17 -15.54
N THR A 177 5.00 14.72 -15.82
CA THR A 177 3.86 14.77 -14.89
C THR A 177 2.66 14.04 -15.49
N PHE A 178 1.73 13.65 -14.63
CA PHE A 178 0.62 12.76 -14.99
C PHE A 178 -0.71 13.29 -14.47
N GLY A 179 -1.80 12.95 -15.18
CA GLY A 179 -3.15 13.34 -14.82
C GLY A 179 -3.71 12.49 -13.67
N GLN A 180 -4.75 12.99 -13.01
CA GLN A 180 -5.47 12.26 -11.96
C GLN A 180 -6.50 11.31 -12.60
N ALA A 181 -6.59 10.06 -12.13
CA ALA A 181 -7.68 9.17 -12.53
C ALA A 181 -9.01 9.60 -11.90
N VAL A 182 -8.98 10.06 -10.66
CA VAL A 182 -10.13 10.65 -9.96
C VAL A 182 -9.75 12.06 -9.53
N THR A 183 -10.07 13.05 -10.35
CA THR A 183 -9.60 14.44 -10.16
C THR A 183 -10.01 15.03 -8.82
N GLY A 184 -11.22 14.71 -8.32
CA GLY A 184 -11.73 15.22 -7.04
C GLY A 184 -10.97 14.69 -5.83
N LEU A 185 -10.34 13.51 -5.89
CA LEU A 185 -9.67 12.90 -4.73
C LEU A 185 -8.37 13.60 -4.32
N ASN A 186 -7.66 14.18 -5.29
CA ASN A 186 -6.39 14.86 -5.03
C ASN A 186 -6.59 16.27 -4.44
N VAL A 187 -7.84 16.72 -4.28
CA VAL A 187 -8.18 18.03 -3.72
C VAL A 187 -9.26 17.87 -2.64
N GLY A 188 -9.07 18.54 -1.50
CA GLY A 188 -10.03 18.48 -0.39
C GLY A 188 -9.67 17.43 0.66
N LYS A 189 -10.61 17.22 1.58
CA LYS A 189 -10.45 16.38 2.77
C LYS A 189 -11.49 15.27 2.74
N HIS A 190 -11.13 14.17 2.09
CA HIS A 190 -11.99 12.99 1.94
C HIS A 190 -11.79 12.02 3.09
N THR A 191 -12.83 11.31 3.48
CA THR A 191 -12.71 10.21 4.45
C THR A 191 -12.63 8.89 3.70
N ALA A 192 -11.65 8.05 4.04
CA ALA A 192 -11.49 6.70 3.51
C ALA A 192 -11.97 5.63 4.50
N ILE A 193 -12.42 6.01 5.69
CA ILE A 193 -13.12 5.13 6.63
C ILE A 193 -14.34 5.86 7.18
N PRO A 194 -15.37 5.16 7.69
CA PRO A 194 -16.41 5.81 8.47
C PRO A 194 -15.79 6.50 9.70
N ARG A 195 -16.10 7.79 9.91
CA ARG A 195 -15.67 8.56 11.11
C ARG A 195 -16.53 8.22 12.32
N SER A 196 -17.80 7.96 12.08
CA SER A 196 -18.81 7.55 13.05
C SER A 196 -19.93 6.78 12.35
N ASN A 197 -20.90 6.27 13.11
CA ASN A 197 -22.09 5.60 12.55
C ASN A 197 -22.97 6.51 11.69
N ALA A 198 -22.73 7.83 11.68
CA ALA A 198 -23.41 8.72 10.75
C ALA A 198 -23.02 8.44 9.29
N ASP A 199 -21.77 8.04 9.03
CA ASP A 199 -21.26 7.79 7.68
C ASP A 199 -21.81 6.48 7.08
N THR A 200 -22.28 5.55 7.93
CA THR A 200 -22.93 4.30 7.51
C THR A 200 -24.46 4.39 7.53
N ALA A 201 -25.04 5.49 8.02
CA ALA A 201 -26.47 5.64 8.20
C ALA A 201 -27.24 5.49 6.88
N GLY A 202 -28.34 4.73 6.93
CA GLY A 202 -29.17 4.44 5.76
C GLY A 202 -28.66 3.30 4.86
N SER A 203 -27.46 2.77 5.11
CA SER A 203 -26.96 1.58 4.42
C SER A 203 -27.53 0.29 5.02
N SER A 204 -27.63 -0.74 4.20
CA SER A 204 -27.84 -2.13 4.62
C SER A 204 -26.94 -3.05 3.80
N ILE A 205 -26.73 -4.29 4.26
CA ILE A 205 -25.94 -5.29 3.54
C ILE A 205 -26.52 -5.51 2.13
N GLY A 206 -25.66 -5.43 1.11
CA GLY A 206 -26.00 -5.47 -0.31
C GLY A 206 -26.51 -4.14 -0.89
N HIS A 207 -26.73 -3.13 -0.04
CA HIS A 207 -27.29 -1.83 -0.41
C HIS A 207 -26.61 -0.67 0.34
N PRO A 208 -25.30 -0.45 0.16
CA PRO A 208 -24.62 0.72 0.72
C PRO A 208 -25.12 2.00 0.07
N THR A 209 -25.22 3.08 0.85
CA THR A 209 -25.52 4.42 0.33
C THR A 209 -24.39 4.93 -0.57
N ASP A 210 -24.70 5.91 -1.41
CA ASP A 210 -23.69 6.53 -2.27
C ASP A 210 -22.57 7.21 -1.47
N HIS A 211 -22.89 7.78 -0.30
CA HIS A 211 -21.89 8.30 0.62
C HIS A 211 -20.94 7.19 1.11
N LEU A 212 -21.47 6.06 1.59
CA LEU A 212 -20.62 4.96 2.07
C LEU A 212 -19.79 4.33 0.93
N LYS A 213 -20.34 4.24 -0.28
CA LYS A 213 -19.58 3.84 -1.47
C LYS A 213 -18.43 4.81 -1.76
N ALA A 214 -18.67 6.12 -1.70
CA ALA A 214 -17.62 7.11 -1.93
C ALA A 214 -16.48 7.00 -0.90
N ILE A 215 -16.79 6.70 0.37
CA ILE A 215 -15.79 6.41 1.41
C ILE A 215 -14.99 5.15 1.04
N ALA A 216 -15.66 4.05 0.72
CA ALA A 216 -15.01 2.78 0.35
C ALA A 216 -14.16 2.91 -0.93
N PHE A 217 -14.61 3.66 -1.93
CA PHE A 217 -13.85 3.89 -3.16
C PHE A 217 -12.68 4.84 -2.92
N THR A 218 -12.82 5.83 -2.04
CA THR A 218 -11.69 6.64 -1.57
C THR A 218 -10.63 5.74 -0.93
N ALA A 219 -11.03 4.77 -0.11
CA ALA A 219 -10.11 3.77 0.44
C ALA A 219 -9.41 2.95 -0.65
N GLY A 220 -10.16 2.41 -1.62
CA GLY A 220 -9.59 1.63 -2.73
C GLY A 220 -8.50 2.37 -3.51
N PHE A 221 -8.71 3.65 -3.83
CA PHE A 221 -7.68 4.47 -4.47
C PHE A 221 -6.54 4.85 -3.51
N HIS A 222 -6.83 5.00 -2.21
CA HIS A 222 -5.82 5.29 -1.21
C HIS A 222 -4.91 4.09 -0.93
N PHE A 223 -5.42 2.85 -0.97
CA PHE A 223 -4.60 1.62 -0.86
C PHE A 223 -3.49 1.61 -1.91
N ALA A 224 -3.85 1.85 -3.18
CA ALA A 224 -2.85 1.94 -4.25
C ALA A 224 -1.91 3.16 -4.08
N PHE A 225 -2.38 4.26 -3.50
CA PHE A 225 -1.53 5.41 -3.21
C PHE A 225 -0.48 5.12 -2.12
N ILE A 226 -0.87 4.40 -1.07
CA ILE A 226 0.01 3.93 0.02
C ILE A 226 1.13 3.06 -0.59
N GLU A 227 0.75 1.97 -1.23
CA GLU A 227 1.68 0.93 -1.71
C GLU A 227 2.54 1.38 -2.89
N GLN A 228 2.07 2.36 -3.68
CA GLN A 228 2.92 3.05 -4.68
C GLN A 228 4.14 3.71 -4.01
N GLY A 229 3.99 4.17 -2.77
CA GLY A 229 5.06 4.71 -1.93
C GLY A 229 6.17 3.68 -1.72
N GLY A 230 5.86 2.55 -1.09
CA GLY A 230 6.79 1.43 -0.87
C GLY A 230 7.41 0.93 -2.18
N THR A 231 6.56 0.71 -3.19
CA THR A 231 6.95 0.29 -4.55
C THR A 231 8.07 1.17 -5.14
N SER A 232 8.07 2.48 -4.88
CA SER A 232 9.11 3.39 -5.37
C SER A 232 10.27 3.60 -4.39
N LEU A 233 9.99 3.69 -3.09
CA LEU A 233 10.98 4.04 -2.06
C LEU A 233 12.05 2.96 -1.90
N TYR A 234 11.65 1.69 -1.84
CA TYR A 234 12.57 0.57 -1.70
C TYR A 234 13.62 0.48 -2.82
N PRO A 235 13.24 0.42 -4.11
CA PRO A 235 14.24 0.38 -5.20
C PRO A 235 15.03 1.69 -5.34
N SER A 236 14.45 2.84 -4.95
CA SER A 236 15.17 4.11 -4.89
C SER A 236 16.30 4.06 -3.86
N LEU A 237 16.02 3.62 -2.64
CA LEU A 237 17.00 3.54 -1.55
C LEU A 237 17.98 2.37 -1.72
N ALA A 238 17.59 1.30 -2.42
CA ALA A 238 18.47 0.17 -2.73
C ALA A 238 19.70 0.60 -3.56
N GLN A 239 19.63 1.70 -4.29
CA GLN A 239 20.78 2.26 -5.02
C GLN A 239 21.82 2.92 -4.10
N ARG A 240 21.50 3.11 -2.82
CA ARG A 240 22.33 3.84 -1.85
C ARG A 240 22.91 2.96 -0.76
N VAL A 241 22.44 1.72 -0.63
CA VAL A 241 22.96 0.79 0.37
C VAL A 241 24.26 0.15 -0.08
N THR A 242 25.14 -0.18 0.87
CA THR A 242 26.45 -0.78 0.57
C THR A 242 26.65 -2.15 1.20
N ASN A 243 25.93 -2.46 2.28
CA ASN A 243 25.88 -3.77 2.87
C ASN A 243 24.98 -4.70 2.05
N SER A 244 25.49 -5.88 1.70
CA SER A 244 24.79 -6.88 0.89
C SER A 244 23.55 -7.47 1.56
N GLU A 245 23.54 -7.62 2.88
CA GLU A 245 22.36 -8.06 3.62
C GLU A 245 21.29 -6.98 3.62
N VAL A 246 21.66 -5.71 3.80
CA VAL A 246 20.72 -4.58 3.74
C VAL A 246 20.15 -4.44 2.33
N LEU A 247 20.99 -4.56 1.30
CA LEU A 247 20.51 -4.63 -0.09
C LEU A 247 19.53 -5.77 -0.29
N ARG A 248 19.81 -6.95 0.27
CA ARG A 248 18.88 -8.08 0.22
C ARG A 248 17.56 -7.77 0.92
N ILE A 249 17.57 -7.06 2.06
CA ILE A 249 16.33 -6.64 2.74
C ILE A 249 15.51 -5.74 1.80
N LEU A 250 16.11 -4.69 1.24
CA LEU A 250 15.39 -3.75 0.38
C LEU A 250 14.89 -4.40 -0.93
N LEU A 251 15.67 -5.32 -1.51
CA LEU A 251 15.29 -6.08 -2.71
C LEU A 251 14.32 -7.22 -2.43
N SER A 252 14.05 -7.55 -1.16
CA SER A 252 13.06 -8.55 -0.77
C SER A 252 11.72 -7.92 -0.35
N ILE A 253 11.76 -6.84 0.43
CA ILE A 253 10.54 -6.11 0.83
C ILE A 253 10.01 -5.28 -0.35
N GLY A 254 10.85 -4.55 -1.10
CA GLY A 254 10.34 -3.72 -2.21
C GLY A 254 9.45 -4.46 -3.24
N PRO A 255 9.74 -5.72 -3.60
CA PRO A 255 8.84 -6.51 -4.42
C PRO A 255 7.51 -6.92 -3.77
N THR A 256 7.41 -7.08 -2.43
CA THR A 256 6.12 -7.35 -1.76
C THR A 256 5.21 -6.12 -1.86
N GLU A 257 5.74 -4.93 -1.60
CA GLU A 257 5.06 -3.64 -1.86
C GLU A 257 4.54 -3.53 -3.31
N THR A 258 5.32 -4.03 -4.26
CA THR A 258 4.94 -4.03 -5.68
C THR A 258 3.76 -4.98 -5.94
N MET A 259 3.70 -6.12 -5.24
CA MET A 259 2.58 -7.05 -5.32
C MET A 259 1.31 -6.44 -4.69
N HIS A 260 1.46 -5.74 -3.56
CA HIS A 260 0.36 -5.01 -2.93
C HIS A 260 -0.17 -3.94 -3.89
N PHE A 261 0.70 -3.04 -4.37
CA PHE A 261 0.34 -1.98 -5.30
C PHE A 261 -0.39 -2.52 -6.54
N GLN A 262 0.12 -3.60 -7.13
CA GLN A 262 -0.49 -4.23 -8.30
C GLN A 262 -1.91 -4.74 -8.02
N THR A 263 -2.13 -5.31 -6.82
CA THR A 263 -3.45 -5.78 -6.37
C THR A 263 -4.39 -4.59 -6.23
N TRP A 264 -4.00 -3.56 -5.47
CA TRP A 264 -4.87 -2.43 -5.18
C TRP A 264 -5.19 -1.57 -6.40
N GLN A 265 -4.22 -1.37 -7.30
CA GLN A 265 -4.49 -0.62 -8.52
C GLN A 265 -5.47 -1.35 -9.45
N ASP A 266 -5.47 -2.70 -9.46
CA ASP A 266 -6.48 -3.47 -10.19
C ASP A 266 -7.85 -3.26 -9.55
N LYS A 267 -7.94 -3.44 -8.23
CA LYS A 267 -9.23 -3.42 -7.52
C LYS A 267 -9.86 -2.03 -7.46
N ALA A 268 -9.07 -0.97 -7.39
CA ALA A 268 -9.58 0.40 -7.48
C ALA A 268 -10.33 0.65 -8.81
N GLY A 269 -10.00 -0.09 -9.88
CA GLY A 269 -10.67 -0.02 -11.18
C GLY A 269 -12.12 -0.51 -11.19
N ASN A 270 -12.53 -1.25 -10.17
CA ASN A 270 -13.89 -1.79 -10.05
C ASN A 270 -14.87 -0.80 -9.38
N ALA A 271 -14.40 0.40 -9.02
CA ALA A 271 -15.26 1.45 -8.49
C ALA A 271 -16.41 1.76 -9.47
N THR A 272 -17.64 1.63 -8.98
CA THR A 272 -18.83 1.95 -9.79
C THR A 272 -19.08 3.47 -9.82
N PRO A 273 -19.80 3.98 -10.83
CA PRO A 273 -20.13 5.40 -10.88
C PRO A 273 -20.88 5.88 -9.64
N VAL A 274 -20.32 6.86 -8.94
CA VAL A 274 -20.95 7.51 -7.80
C VAL A 274 -20.43 8.93 -7.65
N SER A 275 -21.28 9.84 -7.20
CA SER A 275 -20.88 11.19 -6.82
C SER A 275 -21.36 11.47 -5.41
N ASP A 276 -20.49 12.06 -4.61
CA ASP A 276 -20.77 12.40 -3.23
C ASP A 276 -20.20 13.78 -2.88
N THR A 277 -20.78 14.41 -1.87
CA THR A 277 -20.22 15.58 -1.22
C THR A 277 -20.24 15.34 0.27
N ASP A 278 -19.06 15.26 0.87
CA ASP A 278 -18.90 14.95 2.27
C ASP A 278 -19.66 15.98 3.13
N PRO A 279 -20.59 15.56 3.99
CA PRO A 279 -21.44 16.48 4.73
C PRO A 279 -20.69 17.25 5.84
N ILE A 280 -19.48 16.82 6.22
CA ILE A 280 -18.67 17.46 7.27
C ILE A 280 -17.62 18.38 6.65
N THR A 281 -16.87 17.90 5.65
CA THR A 281 -15.74 18.65 5.07
C THR A 281 -16.14 19.46 3.84
N GLY A 282 -17.28 19.13 3.21
CA GLY A 282 -17.71 19.73 1.94
C GLY A 282 -16.87 19.29 0.74
N ALA A 283 -15.97 18.32 0.90
CA ALA A 283 -15.18 17.77 -0.20
C ALA A 283 -16.10 16.98 -1.14
N SER A 284 -15.98 17.21 -2.44
CA SER A 284 -16.78 16.50 -3.45
C SER A 284 -15.91 15.57 -4.28
N VAL A 285 -16.43 14.39 -4.58
CA VAL A 285 -15.76 13.39 -5.42
C VAL A 285 -16.76 12.77 -6.38
N THR A 286 -16.29 12.49 -7.59
CA THR A 286 -17.04 11.73 -8.60
C THR A 286 -16.15 10.59 -9.10
N PHE A 287 -16.60 9.36 -8.88
CA PHE A 287 -16.05 8.16 -9.48
C PHE A 287 -16.80 7.90 -10.78
N MET A 288 -16.05 7.61 -11.85
CA MET A 288 -16.59 7.28 -13.17
C MET A 288 -16.38 5.80 -13.44
N ASP A 289 -17.13 5.24 -14.39
CA ASP A 289 -16.89 3.88 -14.86
C ASP A 289 -15.57 3.82 -15.64
N LEU A 290 -14.56 3.17 -15.08
CA LEU A 290 -13.24 3.01 -15.71
C LEU A 290 -13.16 1.79 -16.65
N THR A 291 -14.22 0.98 -16.73
CA THR A 291 -14.25 -0.29 -17.46
C THR A 291 -14.77 -0.15 -18.90
N GLN A 292 -15.50 0.93 -19.21
CA GLN A 292 -16.13 1.14 -20.52
C GLN A 292 -15.85 2.52 -21.08
N GLY A 293 -15.51 2.58 -22.37
CA GLY A 293 -15.43 3.85 -23.13
C GLY A 293 -14.32 4.81 -22.69
N GLN A 294 -13.35 4.34 -21.90
CA GLN A 294 -12.21 5.15 -21.43
C GLN A 294 -11.07 5.17 -22.44
N PRO A 295 -10.25 6.25 -22.48
CA PRO A 295 -8.96 6.20 -23.12
C PRO A 295 -8.03 5.20 -22.41
N GLU A 296 -7.01 4.74 -23.12
CA GLU A 296 -5.99 3.79 -22.61
C GLU A 296 -5.41 4.21 -21.26
N THR A 297 -5.15 5.51 -21.08
CA THR A 297 -4.61 6.08 -19.83
C THR A 297 -5.51 5.89 -18.61
N LEU A 298 -6.80 5.59 -18.79
CA LEU A 298 -7.79 5.41 -17.73
C LEU A 298 -8.44 4.02 -17.71
N GLN A 299 -8.25 3.21 -18.75
CA GLN A 299 -8.91 1.92 -18.88
C GLN A 299 -8.48 0.91 -17.79
N ALA A 300 -9.45 0.41 -17.02
CA ALA A 300 -9.21 -0.38 -15.81
C ALA A 300 -8.48 -1.70 -16.05
N ASN A 301 -8.82 -2.46 -17.10
CA ASN A 301 -8.24 -3.78 -17.34
C ASN A 301 -6.79 -3.77 -17.88
N LEU A 302 -6.18 -2.59 -18.08
CA LEU A 302 -4.76 -2.44 -18.41
C LEU A 302 -3.93 -2.41 -17.12
N ILE A 303 -3.80 -3.58 -16.52
CA ILE A 303 -3.21 -3.72 -15.18
C ILE A 303 -1.68 -3.86 -15.20
N MET A 304 -1.08 -4.15 -16.35
CA MET A 304 0.39 -4.27 -16.47
C MET A 304 1.00 -2.90 -16.80
N PRO A 305 2.16 -2.53 -16.24
CA PRO A 305 2.79 -1.26 -16.53
C PRO A 305 3.16 -1.11 -18.02
N GLU A 306 2.67 -0.04 -18.66
CA GLU A 306 3.04 0.31 -20.02
C GLU A 306 4.55 0.63 -20.11
N PRO A 307 5.26 0.12 -21.14
CA PRO A 307 6.66 0.47 -21.35
C PRO A 307 6.84 1.97 -21.56
N CYS A 308 7.83 2.57 -20.91
CA CYS A 308 8.05 4.01 -20.96
C CYS A 308 9.53 4.39 -21.15
N PRO A 309 9.85 5.67 -21.45
CA PRO A 309 11.23 6.13 -21.54
C PRO A 309 11.93 5.98 -20.18
N PHE A 310 13.09 5.32 -20.17
CA PHE A 310 13.83 5.04 -18.94
C PHE A 310 15.31 5.41 -19.10
N LEU A 311 15.89 6.03 -18.06
CA LEU A 311 17.25 6.61 -18.00
C LEU A 311 17.51 7.76 -19.00
N SER A 312 17.06 7.62 -20.25
CA SER A 312 17.15 8.61 -21.31
C SER A 312 16.21 8.23 -22.47
N ARG A 313 15.58 9.22 -23.11
CA ARG A 313 14.69 9.01 -24.28
C ARG A 313 15.39 8.45 -25.53
N LYS A 314 16.72 8.29 -25.50
CA LYS A 314 17.50 7.67 -26.60
C LYS A 314 17.41 6.15 -26.61
N PHE A 315 17.03 5.53 -25.48
CA PHE A 315 16.86 4.09 -25.38
C PHE A 315 15.42 3.70 -25.74
N PRO A 316 15.18 2.45 -26.19
CA PRO A 316 13.83 1.92 -26.32
C PRO A 316 13.06 2.01 -25.00
N ILE A 317 11.74 2.12 -25.10
CA ILE A 317 10.85 2.09 -23.94
C ILE A 317 10.94 0.75 -23.21
N CYS A 318 10.78 0.78 -21.88
CA CYS A 318 10.88 -0.40 -21.00
C CYS A 318 9.79 -0.36 -19.93
N SER A 319 9.19 -1.52 -19.64
CA SER A 319 8.24 -1.65 -18.52
C SER A 319 9.04 -1.71 -17.22
N ILE A 320 8.74 -0.78 -16.31
CA ILE A 320 9.49 -0.55 -15.08
C ILE A 320 8.56 -0.07 -13.97
N ILE A 321 9.03 -0.22 -12.74
CA ILE A 321 8.56 0.60 -11.62
C ILE A 321 9.06 2.04 -11.79
N ARG A 322 8.21 3.03 -11.47
CA ARG A 322 8.54 4.45 -11.63
C ARG A 322 7.82 5.34 -10.59
N PRO A 323 8.52 6.27 -9.94
CA PRO A 323 9.96 6.57 -10.06
C PRO A 323 10.84 5.54 -9.35
N THR A 324 12.11 5.47 -9.76
CA THR A 324 13.16 4.79 -8.99
C THR A 324 14.39 5.66 -8.79
N GLN A 325 14.45 6.87 -9.35
CA GLN A 325 15.62 7.73 -9.20
C GLN A 325 15.67 8.41 -7.83
N THR A 326 16.83 8.36 -7.19
CA THR A 326 17.15 9.24 -6.05
C THR A 326 17.91 10.46 -6.56
N LYS A 327 17.32 11.66 -6.49
CA LYS A 327 18.05 12.91 -6.75
C LYS A 327 19.03 13.22 -5.63
#